data_AF-N9SL82-F1
#
_entry.id   AF-N9SL82-F1
#
_cell.length_a   1.000
_cell.length_b   1.000
_cell.length_c   1.000
_cell.angle_alpha   90.00
_cell.angle_beta   90.00
_cell.angle_gamma   90.00
#
_symmetry.space_group_name_H-M   'P 1'
#
loop_
_entity.id
_entity.type
_entity.pdbx_description
1 polymer ?
#
loop_
_entity_poly.entity_id
_entity_poly.type
_entity_poly.pdbx_seq_one_letter_code
_entity_poly.pdbx_strand_id
1 'polypeptide(L)'
;MGGFNGYAYAPNPIGWIDPYGINNNPLVGIDLSNKSRSEIENILSNSSEVSYKGGSPDKKFMQWKWNDNGETAVRLDPPDKVTLYDHAHLYDKNGNPLDKDGNIVPRESPDAHIPIGGCK
;
A
#
# COMPACT_ATOMS: atom_id res chain seq x y z
N MET A 1 -12.70 35.31 -8.99
CA MET A 1 -13.48 34.05 -9.12
C MET A 1 -12.59 32.92 -8.65
N GLY A 2 -12.79 32.46 -7.41
CA GLY A 2 -11.95 31.45 -6.77
C GLY A 2 -12.72 30.14 -6.67
N GLY A 3 -12.34 29.16 -7.48
CA GLY A 3 -12.70 27.77 -7.27
C GLY A 3 -11.60 27.13 -6.45
N PHE A 4 -11.68 27.24 -5.11
CA PHE A 4 -10.84 26.47 -4.20
C PHE A 4 -11.28 25.01 -4.31
N ASN A 5 -10.50 24.18 -5.01
CA ASN A 5 -10.70 22.74 -5.00
C ASN A 5 -10.55 22.24 -3.55
N GLY A 6 -11.68 21.83 -2.96
CA GLY A 6 -11.81 21.39 -1.57
C GLY A 6 -11.23 20.00 -1.27
N TYR A 7 -10.41 19.43 -2.15
CA TYR A 7 -9.60 18.26 -1.82
C TYR A 7 -8.24 18.73 -1.33
N ALA A 8 -8.26 19.48 -0.22
CA ALA A 8 -7.10 19.55 0.64
C ALA A 8 -6.89 18.12 1.16
N TYR A 9 -6.02 17.37 0.47
CA TYR A 9 -5.38 16.22 1.09
C TYR A 9 -4.71 16.78 2.34
N ALA A 10 -5.26 16.48 3.52
CA ALA A 10 -4.55 16.71 4.75
C ALA A 10 -3.19 16.03 4.56
N PRO A 11 -2.05 16.77 4.60
CA PRO A 11 -0.76 16.10 4.72
C PRO A 11 -0.90 15.24 5.96
N ASN A 12 -0.79 13.91 5.82
CA ASN A 12 -0.99 12.93 6.88
C ASN A 12 -0.49 13.53 8.22
N PRO A 13 -1.37 14.05 9.09
CA PRO A 13 -0.93 14.89 10.19
C PRO A 13 -0.67 13.99 11.37
N ILE A 14 0.15 12.96 11.18
CA ILE A 14 0.48 12.02 12.23
C ILE A 14 1.94 11.61 12.08
N GLY A 15 2.80 12.50 12.58
CA GLY A 15 4.12 12.16 13.07
C GLY A 15 4.04 11.35 14.36
N TRP A 16 3.40 10.17 14.33
CA TRP A 16 3.85 9.10 15.21
C TRP A 16 5.06 8.49 14.51
N ILE A 17 6.23 9.09 14.76
CA ILE A 17 7.46 8.30 14.77
C ILE A 17 7.21 7.24 15.84
N ASP A 18 6.89 6.02 15.42
CA ASP A 18 6.92 4.86 16.30
C ASP A 18 8.39 4.62 16.68
N PRO A 19 8.79 4.82 17.95
CA PRO A 19 10.18 4.62 18.39
C PRO A 19 10.66 3.17 18.25
N TYR A 20 9.74 2.22 17.99
CA TYR A 20 10.03 0.80 17.80
C TYR A 20 10.05 0.37 16.33
N GLY A 21 9.66 1.24 15.39
CA GLY A 21 9.71 0.96 13.96
C GLY A 21 8.88 -0.25 13.52
N ILE A 22 7.83 -0.59 14.26
CA ILE A 22 7.14 -1.88 14.07
C ILE A 22 6.22 -1.85 12.84
N ASN A 23 5.66 -0.71 12.40
CA ASN A 23 4.81 -0.68 11.20
C ASN A 23 4.76 0.68 10.49
N ASN A 24 5.70 0.94 9.58
CA ASN A 24 5.80 2.22 8.84
C ASN A 24 5.12 2.20 7.45
N ASN A 25 4.39 1.15 7.10
CA ASN A 25 3.89 1.02 5.73
C ASN A 25 2.78 2.06 5.48
N PRO A 26 2.89 2.90 4.43
CA PRO A 26 1.97 4.02 4.19
C PRO A 26 0.52 3.59 3.93
N LEU A 27 0.25 2.31 3.71
CA LEU A 27 -1.10 1.77 3.47
C LEU A 27 -1.70 1.00 4.66
N VAL A 28 -0.93 0.76 5.72
CA VAL A 28 -1.45 0.10 6.92
C VAL A 28 -2.52 0.98 7.58
N GLY A 29 -3.62 0.36 7.98
CA GLY A 29 -4.78 1.03 8.59
C GLY A 29 -5.69 1.76 7.60
N ILE A 30 -5.38 1.75 6.30
CA ILE A 30 -6.23 2.32 5.25
C ILE A 30 -7.15 1.24 4.70
N ASP A 31 -8.44 1.53 4.58
CA ASP A 31 -9.35 0.69 3.80
C ASP A 31 -9.01 0.78 2.29
N LEU A 32 -8.32 -0.25 1.78
CA LEU A 32 -7.94 -0.37 0.38
C LEU A 32 -9.05 -0.98 -0.49
N SER A 33 -10.03 -1.65 0.12
CA SER A 33 -11.06 -2.42 -0.59
C SER A 33 -11.90 -1.56 -1.53
N ASN A 34 -12.05 -0.27 -1.19
CA ASN A 34 -12.77 0.73 -1.96
C ASN A 34 -11.87 1.65 -2.79
N LYS A 35 -10.55 1.42 -2.83
CA LYS A 35 -9.59 2.27 -3.53
C LYS A 35 -9.16 1.66 -4.85
N SER A 36 -9.20 2.46 -5.90
CA SER A 36 -8.63 2.09 -7.20
C SER A 36 -7.10 2.02 -7.13
N ARG A 37 -6.49 1.28 -8.06
CA ARG A 37 -5.02 1.23 -8.20
C ARG A 37 -4.40 2.61 -8.35
N SER A 38 -5.05 3.52 -9.08
CA SER A 38 -4.57 4.89 -9.27
C SER A 38 -4.61 5.72 -7.99
N GLU A 39 -5.61 5.53 -7.13
CA GLU A 39 -5.63 6.18 -5.81
C GLU A 39 -4.52 5.66 -4.91
N ILE A 40 -4.25 4.35 -4.94
CA ILE A 40 -3.14 3.74 -4.21
C ILE A 40 -1.80 4.26 -4.74
N GLU A 41 -1.61 4.29 -6.06
CA GLU A 41 -0.45 4.87 -6.73
C GLU A 41 -0.22 6.32 -6.28
N ASN A 42 -1.28 7.13 -6.21
CA ASN A 42 -1.21 8.51 -5.74
C ASN A 42 -0.81 8.61 -4.27
N ILE A 43 -1.36 7.77 -3.38
CA ILE A 43 -0.98 7.75 -1.97
C ILE A 43 0.52 7.43 -1.83
N LEU A 44 0.97 6.39 -2.51
CA LEU A 44 2.36 5.93 -2.44
C LEU A 44 3.34 6.92 -3.08
N SER A 45 2.95 7.58 -4.17
CA SER A 45 3.79 8.59 -4.83
C SER A 45 3.96 9.87 -4.00
N ASN A 46 3.04 10.13 -3.06
CA ASN A 46 3.13 11.24 -2.11
C ASN A 46 3.84 10.86 -0.79
N SER A 47 4.21 9.59 -0.60
CA SER A 47 4.93 9.14 0.59
C SER A 47 6.43 9.41 0.46
N SER A 48 7.07 9.89 1.53
CA SER A 48 8.53 10.05 1.61
C SER A 48 9.27 8.74 1.89
N GLU A 49 8.57 7.70 2.35
CA GLU A 49 9.17 6.45 2.82
C GLU A 49 9.44 5.45 1.69
N VAL A 50 8.67 5.54 0.60
CA VAL A 50 8.69 4.56 -0.49
C VAL A 50 8.89 5.23 -1.85
N SER A 51 9.39 4.45 -2.80
CA SER A 51 9.51 4.88 -4.20
C SER A 51 9.03 3.78 -5.14
N TYR A 52 8.53 4.20 -6.30
CA TYR A 52 8.09 3.27 -7.34
C TYR A 52 9.29 2.46 -7.85
N LYS A 53 9.15 1.13 -7.84
CA LYS A 53 10.18 0.20 -8.31
C LYS A 53 9.93 -0.21 -9.76
N GLY A 54 8.67 -0.42 -10.12
CA GLY A 54 8.29 -0.89 -11.45
C GLY A 54 6.97 -1.62 -11.43
N GLY A 55 6.49 -1.99 -12.61
CA GLY A 55 5.19 -2.60 -12.81
C GLY A 55 5.00 -3.09 -14.23
N SER A 56 3.91 -3.80 -14.48
CA SER A 56 3.54 -4.22 -15.82
C SER A 56 3.07 -3.01 -16.66
N PRO A 57 3.20 -3.05 -18.00
CA PRO A 57 2.74 -1.97 -18.87
C PRO A 57 1.24 -1.64 -18.73
N ASP A 58 0.44 -2.64 -18.36
CA ASP A 58 -1.01 -2.51 -18.12
C ASP A 58 -1.36 -2.10 -16.68
N LYS A 59 -0.36 -1.82 -15.84
CA LYS A 59 -0.51 -1.41 -14.43
C LYS A 59 -1.29 -2.39 -13.53
N LYS A 60 -1.50 -3.63 -13.97
CA LYS A 60 -2.13 -4.66 -13.14
C LYS A 60 -1.21 -5.14 -12.03
N PHE A 61 0.09 -5.21 -12.34
CA PHE A 61 1.17 -5.47 -11.40
C PHE A 61 1.92 -4.17 -11.14
N MET A 62 2.06 -3.77 -9.88
CA MET A 62 2.84 -2.59 -9.50
C MET A 62 3.59 -2.85 -8.20
N GLN A 63 4.81 -2.34 -8.08
CA GLN A 63 5.66 -2.55 -6.91
C GLN A 63 6.32 -1.25 -6.47
N TRP A 64 6.33 -1.03 -5.16
CA TRP A 64 7.08 0.02 -4.48
C TRP A 64 8.07 -0.60 -3.51
N LYS A 65 9.18 0.11 -3.32
CA LYS A 65 10.23 -0.28 -2.40
C LYS A 65 10.42 0.78 -1.33
N TRP A 66 10.93 0.37 -0.18
CA TRP A 66 11.42 1.28 0.84
C TRP A 66 12.64 2.06 0.34
N ASN A 67 12.71 3.33 0.68
CA ASN A 67 13.80 4.21 0.23
C ASN A 67 15.12 3.95 0.98
N ASP A 68 15.05 3.47 2.22
CA ASP A 68 16.22 3.28 3.09
C ASP A 68 17.00 1.98 2.79
N ASN A 69 16.31 0.88 2.51
CA ASN A 69 16.94 -0.43 2.27
C ASN A 69 16.62 -1.05 0.90
N GLY A 70 15.68 -0.48 0.13
CA GLY A 70 15.30 -0.98 -1.18
C GLY A 70 14.44 -2.24 -1.17
N GLU A 71 14.06 -2.75 0.01
CA GLU A 71 13.16 -3.88 0.15
C GLU A 71 11.75 -3.56 -0.36
N THR A 72 10.98 -4.60 -0.68
CA THR A 72 9.61 -4.39 -1.14
C THR A 72 8.77 -3.83 0.01
N ALA A 73 8.08 -2.72 -0.24
CA ALA A 73 7.15 -2.13 0.72
C ALA A 73 5.71 -2.48 0.37
N VAL A 74 5.33 -2.30 -0.89
CA VAL A 74 3.97 -2.56 -1.37
C VAL A 74 4.02 -3.23 -2.72
N ARG A 75 3.13 -4.21 -2.93
CA ARG A 75 2.88 -4.82 -4.24
C ARG A 75 1.38 -4.83 -4.50
N LEU A 76 0.98 -4.46 -5.70
CA LEU A 76 -0.39 -4.60 -6.20
C LEU A 76 -0.36 -5.69 -7.26
N ASP A 77 -1.18 -6.71 -7.06
CA ASP A 77 -1.25 -7.87 -7.93
C ASP A 77 -2.67 -8.00 -8.52
N PRO A 78 -2.79 -8.55 -9.75
CA PRO A 78 -4.07 -9.01 -10.27
C PRO A 78 -4.57 -10.26 -9.49
N PRO A 79 -5.79 -10.77 -9.78
CA PRO A 79 -6.25 -12.03 -9.21
C PRO A 79 -5.25 -13.16 -9.48
N ASP A 80 -5.05 -14.00 -8.48
CA ASP A 80 -4.13 -15.12 -8.52
C ASP A 80 -4.81 -16.44 -8.11
N LYS A 81 -4.03 -17.48 -7.79
CA LYS A 81 -4.57 -18.79 -7.39
C LYS A 81 -5.15 -18.79 -5.96
N VAL A 82 -4.76 -17.83 -5.12
CA VAL A 82 -5.16 -17.73 -3.72
C VAL A 82 -6.38 -16.84 -3.60
N THR A 83 -6.39 -15.71 -4.31
CA THR A 83 -7.44 -14.70 -4.31
C THR A 83 -7.92 -14.40 -5.72
N LEU A 84 -9.22 -14.53 -5.94
CA LEU A 84 -9.87 -14.26 -7.23
C LEU A 84 -10.16 -12.76 -7.45
N TYR A 85 -9.52 -11.88 -6.70
CA TYR A 85 -9.71 -10.44 -6.74
C TYR A 85 -8.36 -9.72 -6.76
N ASP A 86 -8.38 -8.48 -7.25
CA ASP A 86 -7.24 -7.58 -7.19
C ASP A 86 -6.87 -7.33 -5.73
N HIS A 87 -5.59 -7.46 -5.39
CA HIS A 87 -5.15 -7.34 -4.00
C HIS A 87 -3.81 -6.61 -3.87
N ALA A 88 -3.57 -6.11 -2.66
CA ALA A 88 -2.33 -5.54 -2.23
C ALA A 88 -1.62 -6.48 -1.25
N HIS A 89 -0.31 -6.57 -1.39
CA HIS A 89 0.58 -7.08 -0.36
C HIS A 89 1.33 -5.92 0.28
N LEU A 90 1.28 -5.87 1.60
CA LEU A 90 2.04 -4.93 2.40
C LEU A 90 3.19 -5.67 3.08
N TYR A 91 4.31 -4.98 3.23
CA TYR A 91 5.50 -5.51 3.86
C TYR A 91 6.05 -4.53 4.89
N ASP A 92 6.68 -5.07 5.94
CA ASP A 92 7.53 -4.29 6.82
C ASP A 92 8.90 -4.00 6.15
N LYS A 93 9.79 -3.31 6.86
CA LYS A 93 11.14 -3.02 6.36
C LYS A 93 12.05 -4.26 6.31
N ASN A 94 11.69 -5.35 6.99
CA ASN A 94 12.42 -6.61 6.97
C ASN A 94 11.94 -7.56 5.86
N GLY A 95 10.91 -7.18 5.11
CA GLY A 95 10.30 -8.01 4.07
C GLY A 95 9.25 -8.99 4.58
N ASN A 96 8.79 -8.87 5.82
CA ASN A 96 7.71 -9.69 6.37
C ASN A 96 6.36 -9.20 5.82
N PRO A 97 5.46 -10.11 5.39
CA PRO A 97 4.11 -9.74 4.97
C PRO A 97 3.29 -9.20 6.15
N LEU A 98 2.50 -8.16 5.88
CA LEU A 98 1.61 -7.53 6.83
C LEU A 98 0.15 -7.70 6.41
N ASP A 99 -0.73 -7.83 7.39
CA ASP A 99 -2.17 -7.66 7.17
C ASP A 99 -2.54 -6.16 7.07
N LYS A 100 -3.83 -5.89 6.86
CA LYS A 100 -4.37 -4.52 6.76
C LYS A 100 -4.14 -3.66 8.01
N ASP A 101 -3.99 -4.29 9.18
CA ASP A 101 -3.80 -3.63 10.46
C ASP A 101 -2.32 -3.49 10.83
N GLY A 102 -1.42 -4.06 10.01
CA GLY A 102 0.03 -4.04 10.21
C GLY A 102 0.55 -5.20 11.05
N ASN A 103 -0.23 -6.26 11.29
CA ASN A 103 0.32 -7.43 11.98
C ASN A 103 1.09 -8.29 10.99
N ILE A 104 2.24 -8.82 11.43
CA ILE A 104 2.99 -9.80 10.63
C ILE A 104 2.15 -11.06 10.49
N VAL A 105 1.92 -11.46 9.24
CA VAL A 105 1.17 -12.67 8.89
C VAL A 105 2.01 -13.59 8.01
N PRO A 106 1.77 -14.91 8.06
CA PRO A 106 2.39 -15.85 7.13
C PRO A 106 2.10 -15.45 5.68
N ARG A 107 3.06 -15.68 4.78
CA ARG A 107 2.94 -15.33 3.36
C ARG A 107 1.77 -16.05 2.67
N GLU A 108 1.48 -17.26 3.12
CA GLU A 108 0.40 -18.10 2.62
C GLU A 108 -0.97 -17.71 3.19
N SER A 109 -1.01 -16.78 4.15
CA SER A 109 -2.26 -16.35 4.76
C SER A 109 -3.11 -15.55 3.78
N PRO A 110 -4.43 -15.81 3.68
CA PRO A 110 -5.33 -14.91 2.97
C PRO A 110 -5.30 -13.49 3.55
N ASP A 111 -4.95 -13.31 4.83
CA ASP A 111 -4.85 -11.99 5.46
C ASP A 111 -3.73 -11.12 4.87
N ALA A 112 -2.74 -11.74 4.22
CA ALA A 112 -1.68 -11.04 3.48
C ALA A 112 -2.14 -10.52 2.10
N HIS A 113 -3.37 -10.85 1.68
CA HIS A 113 -3.96 -10.48 0.39
C HIS A 113 -5.08 -9.47 0.63
N ILE A 114 -4.74 -8.19 0.72
CA ILE A 114 -5.71 -7.14 1.08
C ILE A 114 -6.48 -6.75 -0.18
N PRO A 115 -7.83 -6.87 -0.22
CA PRO A 115 -8.61 -6.52 -1.41
C PRO A 115 -8.42 -5.06 -1.84
N ILE A 116 -8.38 -4.81 -3.15
CA ILE A 116 -8.35 -3.46 -3.75
C ILE A 116 -9.37 -3.34 -4.88
N GLY A 117 -9.63 -2.10 -5.32
CA GLY A 117 -10.29 -1.84 -6.60
C GLY A 117 -11.82 -1.81 -6.58
N GLY A 118 -12.44 -1.85 -5.40
CA GLY A 118 -13.90 -1.84 -5.27
C GLY A 118 -14.49 -3.17 -5.74
N CYS A 119 -14.26 -4.25 -4.99
CA CYS A 119 -15.12 -5.43 -5.09
C CYS A 119 -16.54 -5.04 -4.66
N LYS A 120 -17.40 -4.71 -5.62
CA LYS A 120 -18.85 -4.77 -5.49
C LYS A 120 -19.38 -5.99 -6.24
#